data_AF-A0A9D1NNL9-F1
#
_entry.id   AF-A0A9D1NNL9-F1
#
_cell.length_a   1.000
_cell.length_b   1.000
_cell.length_c   1.000
_cell.angle_alpha   90.00
_cell.angle_beta   90.00
_cell.angle_gamma   90.00
#
_symmetry.space_group_name_H-M   'P 1'
#
loop_
_entity.id
_entity.type
_entity.pdbx_description
1 polymer ?
#
loop_
_entity_poly.entity_id
_entity_poly.type
_entity_poly.pdbx_seq_one_letter_code
_entity_poly.pdbx_strand_id
1 'polypeptide(L)'
;MPVSVIENPYAYKLIYVFAIPDADHAGLLKVGETTVQCDLPSAKAHAVLTPNCRALNDAARKRIDQYTQTAGVAYTLLHTELAVGGRKVIGDTDVHRVLVNSGHPREKPRKGAGREWFRTNLTTVKNAIRAAKEGRNALSVNEVSHVQEIILRPSQREAVDLAKRRFKAGALSVLWNAKMRFGKTIAALTLAKEMGCARVFILTHRPAVEQD
;
A
#
# COMPACT_ATOMS: atom_id res chain seq x y z
N MET A 1 -3.35 51.44 4.19
CA MET A 1 -2.42 50.80 3.24
C MET A 1 -2.58 49.30 3.39
N PRO A 2 -2.87 48.53 2.34
CA PRO A 2 -2.90 47.07 2.45
C PRO A 2 -1.48 46.60 2.77
N VAL A 3 -1.32 45.94 3.90
CA VAL A 3 -0.07 45.28 4.28
C VAL A 3 0.11 44.11 3.32
N SER A 4 1.02 44.24 2.37
CA SER A 4 1.50 43.13 1.55
C SER A 4 2.17 42.13 2.49
N VAL A 5 1.44 41.09 2.86
CA VAL A 5 2.01 39.93 3.54
C VAL A 5 3.04 39.34 2.58
N ILE A 6 4.32 39.49 2.90
CA ILE A 6 5.39 38.80 2.20
C ILE A 6 5.17 37.31 2.52
N GLU A 7 4.59 36.57 1.59
CA GLU A 7 4.46 35.12 1.72
C GLU A 7 5.85 34.53 1.94
N ASN A 8 6.00 33.77 3.02
CA ASN A 8 7.24 33.11 3.38
C ASN A 8 7.73 32.26 2.18
N PRO A 9 8.94 32.52 1.63
CA PRO A 9 9.43 31.86 0.42
C PRO A 9 9.71 30.36 0.62
N TYR A 10 9.59 29.84 1.84
CA TYR A 10 9.92 28.48 2.21
C TYR A 10 8.67 27.65 2.58
N ALA A 11 7.68 27.66 1.67
CA ALA A 11 6.54 26.75 1.73
C ALA A 11 6.86 25.44 0.99
N TYR A 12 6.83 24.31 1.70
CA TYR A 12 7.11 23.00 1.13
C TYR A 12 5.83 22.19 0.96
N LYS A 13 5.63 21.61 -0.24
CA LYS A 13 4.54 20.66 -0.47
C LYS A 13 4.78 19.35 0.28
N LEU A 14 3.72 18.78 0.82
CA LEU A 14 3.70 17.47 1.45
C LEU A 14 2.49 16.66 0.97
N ILE A 15 2.66 15.36 0.86
CA ILE A 15 1.59 14.39 0.63
C ILE A 15 1.17 13.81 1.98
N TYR A 16 -0.13 13.71 2.21
CA TYR A 16 -0.69 13.03 3.36
C TYR A 16 -1.66 11.94 2.95
N VAL A 17 -1.76 10.92 3.79
CA VAL A 17 -2.64 9.76 3.62
C VAL A 17 -3.43 9.56 4.90
N PHE A 18 -4.75 9.45 4.78
CA PHE A 18 -5.62 9.15 5.92
C PHE A 18 -6.75 8.21 5.54
N ALA A 19 -7.34 7.59 6.56
CA ALA A 19 -8.53 6.75 6.46
C ALA A 19 -9.64 7.28 7.37
N ILE A 20 -10.89 7.03 7.01
CA ILE A 20 -12.06 7.30 7.85
C ILE A 20 -12.55 5.95 8.39
N PRO A 21 -12.70 5.78 9.72
CA PRO A 21 -13.12 4.52 10.32
C PRO A 21 -14.65 4.37 10.28
N ASP A 22 -15.24 4.44 9.10
CA ASP A 22 -16.66 4.13 8.88
C ASP A 22 -16.85 3.01 7.85
N ALA A 23 -18.08 2.52 7.71
CA ALA A 23 -18.40 1.42 6.81
C ALA A 23 -18.21 1.77 5.32
N ASP A 24 -18.46 3.02 4.94
CA ASP A 24 -18.43 3.46 3.54
C ASP A 24 -17.00 3.72 3.04
N HIS A 25 -16.07 3.99 3.95
CA HIS A 25 -14.64 4.21 3.68
C HIS A 25 -13.78 2.98 4.02
N ALA A 26 -14.41 1.84 4.35
CA ALA A 26 -13.70 0.62 4.73
C ALA A 26 -12.75 0.16 3.61
N GLY A 27 -11.44 0.12 3.92
CA GLY A 27 -10.39 -0.26 2.97
C GLY A 27 -10.05 0.82 1.92
N LEU A 28 -10.59 2.02 2.06
CA LEU A 28 -10.26 3.18 1.22
C LEU A 28 -9.26 4.09 1.92
N LEU A 29 -8.24 4.51 1.18
CA LEU A 29 -7.27 5.51 1.61
C LEU A 29 -7.47 6.78 0.79
N LYS A 30 -7.53 7.93 1.46
CA LYS A 30 -7.49 9.23 0.80
C LYS A 30 -6.05 9.71 0.72
N VAL A 31 -5.64 10.12 -0.48
CA VAL A 31 -4.30 10.66 -0.75
C VAL A 31 -4.47 12.10 -1.21
N GLY A 32 -3.92 13.05 -0.47
CA GLY A 32 -4.01 14.48 -0.78
C GLY A 32 -2.71 15.23 -0.54
N GLU A 33 -2.68 16.49 -0.95
CA GLU A 33 -1.54 17.39 -0.74
C GLU A 33 -1.87 18.60 0.14
N THR A 34 -0.85 19.13 0.80
CA THR A 34 -0.89 20.43 1.47
C THR A 34 0.52 21.04 1.54
N THR A 35 0.65 22.20 2.17
CA THR A 35 1.89 22.94 2.32
C THR A 35 2.24 23.09 3.80
N VAL A 36 3.52 22.91 4.14
CA VAL A 36 4.08 23.23 5.45
C VAL A 36 5.00 24.44 5.32
N GLN A 37 4.89 25.36 6.26
CA GLN A 37 5.79 26.50 6.38
C GLN A 37 7.04 26.06 7.16
N CYS A 38 8.22 26.37 6.65
CA CYS A 38 9.48 26.03 7.32
C CYS A 38 10.52 27.11 7.03
N ASP A 39 11.00 27.82 8.05
CA ASP A 39 11.96 28.93 7.86
C ASP A 39 13.39 28.46 7.51
N LEU A 40 13.56 27.17 7.20
CA LEU A 40 14.84 26.58 6.85
C LEU A 40 14.96 26.44 5.32
N PRO A 41 16.15 26.71 4.74
CA PRO A 41 16.42 26.42 3.34
C PRO A 41 16.28 24.93 3.01
N SER A 42 15.98 24.60 1.75
CA SER A 42 15.59 23.25 1.31
C SER A 42 16.55 22.14 1.74
N ALA A 43 17.87 22.39 1.70
CA ALA A 43 18.88 21.42 2.12
C ALA A 43 18.77 21.02 3.61
N LYS A 44 18.44 21.98 4.49
CA LYS A 44 18.24 21.72 5.93
C LYS A 44 16.81 21.28 6.23
N ALA A 45 15.82 21.77 5.48
CA ALA A 45 14.43 21.38 5.62
C ALA A 45 14.24 19.87 5.41
N HIS A 46 14.92 19.25 4.44
CA HIS A 46 14.85 17.79 4.22
C HIS A 46 15.40 16.95 5.39
N ALA A 47 16.34 17.49 6.17
CA ALA A 47 16.88 16.79 7.35
C ALA A 47 15.92 16.83 8.54
N VAL A 48 15.10 17.88 8.64
CA VAL A 48 14.18 18.10 9.77
C VAL A 48 12.76 17.60 9.47
N LEU A 49 12.30 17.77 8.23
CA LEU A 49 10.98 17.37 7.76
C LEU A 49 10.99 15.91 7.28
N THR A 50 11.35 15.01 8.19
CA THR A 50 11.30 13.57 7.98
C THR A 50 9.85 13.07 7.89
N PRO A 51 9.59 11.93 7.23
CA PRO A 51 8.24 11.37 7.15
C PRO A 51 7.60 11.20 8.53
N ASN A 52 6.33 11.58 8.66
CA ASN A 52 5.54 11.53 9.90
C ASN A 52 6.07 12.42 11.04
N CYS A 53 6.96 13.38 10.78
CA CYS A 53 7.37 14.32 11.82
C CYS A 53 6.18 15.20 12.25
N ARG A 54 6.28 15.77 13.46
CA ARG A 54 5.22 16.58 14.07
C ARG A 54 4.75 17.71 13.15
N ALA A 55 5.67 18.45 12.55
CA ALA A 55 5.33 19.58 11.68
C ALA A 55 4.50 19.15 10.45
N LEU A 56 4.85 18.03 9.80
CA LEU A 56 4.09 17.51 8.66
C LEU A 56 2.71 16.99 9.09
N ASN A 57 2.64 16.30 10.24
CA ASN A 57 1.38 15.81 10.78
C ASN A 57 0.45 16.95 11.16
N ASP A 58 0.95 17.99 11.81
CA ASP A 58 0.15 19.14 12.24
C ASP A 58 -0.40 19.91 11.02
N ALA A 59 0.42 20.10 9.98
CA ALA A 59 -0.02 20.70 8.72
C ALA A 59 -1.08 19.84 8.00
N ALA A 60 -0.87 18.52 7.93
CA ALA A 60 -1.83 17.60 7.35
C ALA A 60 -3.17 17.60 8.12
N ARG A 61 -3.12 17.52 9.46
CA ARG A 61 -4.32 17.58 10.31
C ARG A 61 -5.07 18.88 10.11
N LYS A 62 -4.39 20.02 10.15
CA LYS A 62 -5.00 21.32 9.88
C LYS A 62 -5.70 21.36 8.53
N ARG A 63 -5.12 20.74 7.49
CA ARG A 63 -5.76 20.63 6.17
C ARG A 63 -6.97 19.68 6.18
N ILE A 64 -6.88 18.55 6.87
CA ILE A 64 -7.99 17.58 6.97
C ILE A 64 -9.17 18.20 7.73
N ASP A 65 -8.87 18.86 8.86
CA ASP A 65 -9.83 19.50 9.74
C ASP A 65 -10.65 20.59 9.03
N GLN A 66 -10.08 21.30 8.03
CA GLN A 66 -10.81 22.29 7.21
C GLN A 66 -12.08 21.73 6.55
N TYR A 67 -12.15 20.42 6.31
CA TYR A 67 -13.33 19.79 5.71
C TYR A 67 -13.95 18.68 6.57
N THR A 68 -13.27 18.17 7.60
CA THR A 68 -13.84 17.15 8.51
C THR A 68 -14.38 17.72 9.82
N GLN A 69 -13.84 18.84 10.33
CA GLN A 69 -14.14 19.34 11.67
C GLN A 69 -15.60 19.80 11.78
N THR A 70 -16.07 20.61 10.83
CA THR A 70 -17.46 21.11 10.82
C THR A 70 -18.49 19.98 10.71
N ALA A 71 -18.11 18.87 10.05
CA ALA A 71 -18.96 17.70 9.87
C ALA A 71 -18.80 16.65 11.00
N GLY A 72 -17.92 16.89 11.98
CA GLY A 72 -17.66 15.94 13.07
C GLY A 72 -17.10 14.59 12.62
N VAL A 73 -16.42 14.53 11.47
CA VAL A 73 -15.95 13.26 10.89
C VAL A 73 -14.60 12.88 11.50
N ALA A 74 -14.57 11.76 12.22
CA ALA A 74 -13.33 11.19 12.74
C ALA A 74 -12.45 10.64 11.60
N TYR A 75 -11.13 10.73 11.76
CA TYR A 75 -10.16 10.19 10.81
C TYR A 75 -8.89 9.71 11.49
N THR A 76 -8.20 8.80 10.81
CA THR A 76 -6.88 8.30 11.21
C THR A 76 -5.85 8.75 10.17
N LEU A 77 -4.95 9.64 10.56
CA LEU A 77 -3.78 10.00 9.76
C LEU A 77 -2.78 8.83 9.73
N LEU A 78 -2.44 8.35 8.55
CA LEU A 78 -1.62 7.15 8.36
C LEU A 78 -0.20 7.46 7.92
N HIS A 79 -0.01 8.48 7.08
CA HIS A 79 1.32 8.85 6.59
C HIS A 79 1.38 10.31 6.16
N THR A 80 2.50 10.97 6.41
CA THR A 80 2.86 12.28 5.86
C THR A 80 4.31 12.27 5.39
N GLU A 81 4.57 12.92 4.26
CA GLU A 81 5.92 13.01 3.70
C GLU A 81 6.04 14.19 2.74
N LEU A 82 7.23 14.80 2.68
CA LEU A 82 7.50 15.85 1.71
C LEU A 82 7.30 15.38 0.27
N ALA A 83 6.65 16.20 -0.54
CA ALA A 83 6.32 15.94 -1.93
C ALA A 83 7.47 16.35 -2.87
N VAL A 84 8.70 16.01 -2.51
CA VAL A 84 9.91 16.37 -3.27
C VAL A 84 10.67 15.10 -3.66
N GLY A 85 10.92 14.94 -4.96
CA GLY A 85 11.72 13.87 -5.55
C GLY A 85 12.93 14.48 -6.27
N GLY A 86 14.10 14.44 -5.64
CA GLY A 86 15.31 15.07 -6.17
C GLY A 86 15.11 16.58 -6.38
N ARG A 87 15.07 17.02 -7.64
CA ARG A 87 14.87 18.44 -8.03
C ARG A 87 13.42 18.80 -8.34
N LYS A 88 12.50 17.84 -8.36
CA LYS A 88 11.11 18.05 -8.79
C LYS A 88 10.16 18.00 -7.60
N VAL A 89 9.28 18.99 -7.52
CA VAL A 89 8.11 18.96 -6.64
C VAL A 89 7.03 18.13 -7.33
N ILE A 90 6.54 17.10 -6.64
CA ILE A 90 5.44 16.27 -7.10
C ILE A 90 4.14 16.69 -6.41
N GLY A 91 3.02 16.43 -7.06
CA GLY A 91 1.70 16.64 -6.48
C GLY A 91 0.98 15.35 -6.14
N ASP A 92 -0.14 15.47 -5.43
CA ASP A 92 -1.06 14.35 -5.19
C ASP A 92 -1.53 13.71 -6.50
N THR A 93 -1.74 14.52 -7.54
CA THR A 93 -2.18 14.12 -8.87
C THR A 93 -1.15 13.19 -9.54
N ASP A 94 0.15 13.38 -9.28
CA ASP A 94 1.19 12.47 -9.76
C ASP A 94 1.10 11.11 -9.05
N VAL A 95 0.87 11.11 -7.73
CA VAL A 95 0.67 9.87 -6.95
C VAL A 95 -0.61 9.16 -7.40
N HIS A 96 -1.69 9.89 -7.65
CA HIS A 96 -2.93 9.34 -8.18
C HIS A 96 -2.72 8.69 -9.55
N ARG A 97 -1.94 9.32 -10.44
CA ARG A 97 -1.63 8.76 -11.76
C ARG A 97 -0.90 7.44 -11.63
N VAL A 98 0.10 7.36 -10.73
CA VAL A 98 0.82 6.11 -10.44
C VAL A 98 -0.14 5.03 -9.93
N LEU A 99 -1.00 5.34 -8.96
CA LEU A 99 -1.96 4.37 -8.40
C LEU A 99 -2.91 3.83 -9.47
N VAL A 100 -3.51 4.72 -10.28
CA VAL A 100 -4.43 4.34 -11.36
C VAL A 100 -3.74 3.44 -12.39
N ASN A 101 -2.55 3.82 -12.85
CA ASN A 101 -1.77 3.05 -13.82
C ASN A 101 -1.28 1.71 -13.27
N SER A 102 -1.26 1.55 -11.95
CA SER A 102 -0.85 0.33 -11.26
C SER A 102 -2.03 -0.57 -10.86
N GLY A 103 -3.23 -0.31 -11.41
CA GLY A 103 -4.42 -1.13 -11.15
C GLY A 103 -5.16 -0.80 -9.86
N HIS A 104 -4.91 0.36 -9.25
CA HIS A 104 -5.68 0.88 -8.11
C HIS A 104 -6.58 2.03 -8.57
N PRO A 105 -7.80 1.74 -9.08
CA PRO A 105 -8.70 2.77 -9.54
C PRO A 105 -9.21 3.64 -8.37
N ARG A 106 -9.67 4.84 -8.73
CA ARG A 106 -10.36 5.74 -7.80
C ARG A 106 -11.72 5.15 -7.45
N GLU A 107 -12.06 5.13 -6.16
CA GLU A 107 -13.34 4.61 -5.66
C GLU A 107 -14.06 5.71 -4.88
N LYS A 108 -15.36 5.91 -5.11
CA LYS A 108 -16.13 6.92 -4.36
C LYS A 108 -16.84 6.23 -3.19
N PRO A 109 -16.55 6.59 -1.93
CA PRO A 109 -17.22 6.00 -0.77
C PRO A 109 -18.73 6.30 -0.78
N ARG A 110 -19.13 7.49 -1.24
CA ARG A 110 -20.53 7.92 -1.35
C ARG A 110 -20.79 8.74 -2.61
N LYS A 111 -22.06 8.87 -3.00
CA LYS A 111 -22.47 9.83 -4.04
C LYS A 111 -22.08 11.26 -3.60
N GLY A 112 -21.38 11.98 -4.47
CA GLY A 112 -20.84 13.31 -4.18
C GLY A 112 -19.44 13.34 -3.55
N ALA A 113 -18.86 12.18 -3.21
CA ALA A 113 -17.49 12.13 -2.68
C ALA A 113 -16.43 12.53 -3.73
N GLY A 114 -15.34 13.12 -3.24
CA GLY A 114 -14.18 13.53 -4.03
C GLY A 114 -13.48 12.38 -4.75
N ARG A 115 -12.67 12.69 -5.75
CA ARG A 115 -11.97 11.71 -6.62
C ARG A 115 -10.60 11.26 -6.07
N GLU A 116 -10.38 11.39 -4.77
CA GLU A 116 -9.06 11.24 -4.12
C GLU A 116 -8.95 9.97 -3.25
N TRP A 117 -9.96 9.11 -3.34
CA TRP A 117 -10.09 7.88 -2.57
C TRP A 117 -9.67 6.67 -3.42
N PHE A 118 -8.88 5.77 -2.82
CA PHE A 118 -8.31 4.61 -3.49
C PHE A 118 -8.48 3.36 -2.64
N ARG A 119 -8.95 2.27 -3.25
CA ARG A 119 -9.00 0.96 -2.60
C ARG A 119 -7.62 0.32 -2.65
N THR A 120 -6.82 0.57 -1.62
CA THR A 120 -5.43 0.15 -1.54
C THR A 120 -4.94 0.11 -0.09
N ASN A 121 -3.70 -0.33 0.11
CA ASN A 121 -3.05 -0.35 1.41
C ASN A 121 -1.97 0.72 1.51
N LEU A 122 -1.54 1.02 2.74
CA LEU A 122 -0.56 2.07 3.00
C LEU A 122 0.77 1.81 2.30
N THR A 123 1.22 0.56 2.25
CA THR A 123 2.47 0.15 1.59
C THR A 123 2.47 0.51 0.11
N THR A 124 1.38 0.22 -0.59
CA THR A 124 1.22 0.57 -2.01
C THR A 124 1.24 2.07 -2.21
N VAL A 125 0.58 2.84 -1.35
CA VAL A 125 0.60 4.32 -1.44
C VAL A 125 2.01 4.86 -1.22
N LYS A 126 2.76 4.32 -0.25
CA LYS A 126 4.16 4.70 -0.03
C LYS A 126 5.05 4.36 -1.23
N ASN A 127 4.85 3.20 -1.84
CA ASN A 127 5.53 2.84 -3.08
C ASN A 127 5.15 3.79 -4.23
N ALA A 128 3.89 4.21 -4.31
CA ALA A 128 3.41 5.13 -5.34
C ALA A 128 3.99 6.54 -5.17
N ILE A 129 4.11 7.02 -3.92
CA ILE A 129 4.81 8.27 -3.60
C ILE A 129 6.27 8.18 -4.05
N ARG A 130 6.96 7.09 -3.73
CA ARG A 130 8.35 6.86 -4.17
C ARG A 130 8.47 6.85 -5.69
N ALA A 131 7.60 6.10 -6.38
CA ALA A 131 7.60 6.04 -7.83
C ALA A 131 7.35 7.41 -8.48
N ALA A 132 6.42 8.19 -7.95
CA ALA A 132 6.17 9.55 -8.41
C ALA A 132 7.40 10.46 -8.20
N LYS A 133 8.09 10.35 -7.06
CA LYS A 133 9.35 11.07 -6.79
C LYS A 133 10.47 10.72 -7.75
N GLU A 134 10.51 9.48 -8.21
CA GLU A 134 11.47 8.98 -9.22
C GLU A 134 11.05 9.37 -10.66
N GLY A 135 9.93 10.05 -10.84
CA GLY A 135 9.40 10.42 -12.15
C GLY A 135 8.74 9.28 -12.92
N ARG A 136 8.49 8.15 -12.26
CA ARG A 136 7.75 7.02 -12.84
C ARG A 136 6.25 7.28 -12.82
N ASN A 137 5.55 6.69 -13.79
CA ASN A 137 4.10 6.80 -13.93
C ASN A 137 3.34 5.54 -13.50
N ALA A 138 4.03 4.50 -13.04
CA ALA A 138 3.44 3.25 -12.55
C ALA A 138 4.39 2.53 -11.57
N LEU A 139 3.82 1.66 -10.74
CA LEU A 139 4.54 0.72 -9.89
C LEU A 139 5.04 -0.47 -10.71
N SER A 140 6.21 -1.00 -10.34
CA SER A 140 6.68 -2.29 -10.87
C SER A 140 5.89 -3.45 -10.25
N VAL A 141 5.91 -4.61 -10.91
CA VAL A 141 5.16 -5.82 -10.48
C VAL A 141 5.47 -6.21 -9.01
N ASN A 142 6.70 -5.97 -8.55
CA ASN A 142 7.12 -6.27 -7.17
C ASN A 142 6.69 -5.20 -6.15
N GLU A 143 6.34 -4.00 -6.60
CA GLU A 143 5.91 -2.87 -5.76
C GLU A 143 4.40 -2.81 -5.58
N VAL A 144 3.64 -3.48 -6.45
CA VAL A 144 2.20 -3.63 -6.31
C VAL A 144 1.95 -4.72 -5.28
N SER A 145 1.62 -4.31 -4.05
CA SER A 145 1.16 -5.24 -3.02
C SER A 145 -0.28 -5.66 -3.28
N HIS A 146 -0.48 -6.45 -4.34
CA HIS A 146 -1.69 -7.26 -4.45
C HIS A 146 -1.60 -8.34 -3.37
N VAL A 147 -2.15 -8.06 -2.19
CA VAL A 147 -2.59 -9.14 -1.30
C VAL A 147 -3.88 -9.69 -1.90
N GLN A 148 -3.81 -10.32 -3.07
CA GLN A 148 -4.89 -11.17 -3.51
C GLN A 148 -4.77 -12.43 -2.68
N GLU A 149 -5.71 -12.60 -1.75
CA GLU A 149 -5.75 -13.79 -0.94
C GLU A 149 -5.98 -15.00 -1.86
N ILE A 150 -5.03 -15.92 -1.89
CA ILE A 150 -5.12 -17.10 -2.74
C ILE A 150 -6.18 -18.02 -2.14
N ILE A 151 -7.36 -18.05 -2.74
CA ILE A 151 -8.45 -18.95 -2.34
C ILE A 151 -8.18 -20.32 -2.96
N LEU A 152 -8.02 -21.34 -2.10
CA LEU A 152 -7.90 -22.72 -2.55
C LEU A 152 -9.21 -23.22 -3.16
N ARG A 153 -9.12 -23.96 -4.27
CA ARG A 153 -10.25 -24.74 -4.78
C ARG A 153 -10.65 -25.82 -3.76
N PRO A 154 -11.92 -26.29 -3.76
CA PRO A 154 -12.39 -27.31 -2.81
C PRO A 154 -11.46 -28.53 -2.74
N SER A 155 -11.04 -29.08 -3.89
CA SER A 155 -10.13 -30.22 -3.95
C SER A 155 -8.73 -29.95 -3.39
N GLN A 156 -8.23 -28.72 -3.51
CA GLN A 156 -6.95 -28.33 -2.90
C GLN A 156 -7.08 -28.20 -1.38
N ARG A 157 -8.20 -27.61 -0.92
CA ARG A 157 -8.50 -27.47 0.51
C ARG A 157 -8.62 -28.83 1.19
N GLU A 158 -9.38 -29.75 0.60
CA GLU A 158 -9.52 -31.13 1.09
C GLU A 158 -8.16 -31.85 1.20
N ALA A 159 -7.28 -31.68 0.21
CA ALA A 159 -5.95 -32.28 0.24
C ALA A 159 -5.06 -31.71 1.36
N VAL A 160 -5.12 -30.39 1.58
CA VAL A 160 -4.42 -29.71 2.68
C VAL A 160 -4.96 -30.18 4.03
N ASP A 161 -6.28 -30.22 4.21
CA ASP A 161 -6.92 -30.63 5.46
C ASP A 161 -6.62 -32.10 5.79
N LEU A 162 -6.63 -32.98 4.77
CA LEU A 162 -6.24 -34.37 4.93
C LEU A 162 -4.79 -34.50 5.40
N ALA A 163 -3.85 -33.80 4.75
CA ALA A 163 -2.45 -33.84 5.13
C ALA A 163 -2.25 -33.30 6.55
N LYS A 164 -2.87 -32.17 6.88
CA LYS A 164 -2.85 -31.56 8.21
C LYS A 164 -3.33 -32.52 9.30
N ARG A 165 -4.45 -33.22 9.07
CA ARG A 165 -4.95 -34.26 10.00
C ARG A 165 -3.95 -35.40 10.18
N ARG A 166 -3.35 -35.90 9.08
CA ARG A 166 -2.38 -36.99 9.13
C ARG A 166 -1.11 -36.61 9.89
N PHE A 167 -0.53 -35.44 9.61
CA PHE A 167 0.65 -34.97 10.32
C PHE A 167 0.37 -34.72 11.80
N LYS A 168 -0.79 -34.14 12.15
CA LYS A 168 -1.22 -33.99 13.55
C LYS A 168 -1.42 -35.33 14.27
N ALA A 169 -1.81 -36.37 13.55
CA ALA A 169 -1.91 -37.73 14.08
C ALA A 169 -0.57 -38.48 14.13
N GLY A 170 0.56 -37.83 13.80
CA GLY A 170 1.90 -38.40 13.91
C GLY A 170 2.44 -39.06 12.64
N ALA A 171 1.77 -38.93 11.50
CA ALA A 171 2.31 -39.44 10.23
C ALA A 171 3.58 -38.66 9.85
N LEU A 172 4.63 -39.37 9.40
CA LEU A 172 5.89 -38.74 8.95
C LEU A 172 5.85 -38.31 7.48
N SER A 173 4.94 -38.87 6.68
CA SER A 173 4.80 -38.56 5.26
C SER A 173 3.34 -38.64 4.81
N VAL A 174 3.00 -37.87 3.77
CA VAL A 174 1.70 -37.86 3.12
C VAL A 174 1.90 -37.78 1.61
N LEU A 175 1.16 -38.58 0.85
CA LEU A 175 1.18 -38.59 -0.60
C LEU A 175 -0.14 -38.02 -1.14
N TRP A 176 -0.05 -37.05 -2.06
CA TRP A 176 -1.19 -36.55 -2.81
C TRP A 176 -1.22 -37.12 -4.23
N ASN A 177 -2.30 -37.80 -4.59
CA ASN A 177 -2.55 -38.20 -5.97
C ASN A 177 -3.11 -37.00 -6.77
N ALA A 178 -2.22 -36.14 -7.26
CA ALA A 178 -2.58 -34.88 -7.88
C ALA A 178 -2.53 -34.93 -9.43
N LYS A 179 -3.68 -34.72 -10.08
CA LYS A 179 -3.79 -34.55 -11.54
C LYS A 179 -2.99 -33.34 -12.05
N MET A 180 -2.76 -33.28 -13.37
CA MET A 180 -2.16 -32.11 -14.02
C MET A 180 -2.94 -30.83 -13.67
N ARG A 181 -2.22 -29.72 -13.48
CA ARG A 181 -2.78 -28.40 -13.10
C ARG A 181 -3.52 -28.34 -11.75
N PHE A 182 -3.37 -29.37 -10.90
CA PHE A 182 -3.91 -29.34 -9.53
C PHE A 182 -3.43 -28.12 -8.72
N GLY A 183 -2.24 -27.58 -8.99
CA GLY A 183 -1.67 -26.47 -8.23
C GLY A 183 -0.88 -26.96 -7.00
N LYS A 184 0.00 -27.95 -7.21
CA LYS A 184 0.80 -28.61 -6.17
C LYS A 184 1.55 -27.63 -5.28
N THR A 185 2.21 -26.63 -5.88
CA THR A 185 2.99 -25.62 -5.17
C THR A 185 2.13 -24.80 -4.21
N ILE A 186 0.96 -24.34 -4.66
CA ILE A 186 0.05 -23.54 -3.83
C ILE A 186 -0.48 -24.39 -2.67
N ALA A 187 -0.92 -25.63 -2.92
CA ALA A 187 -1.40 -26.51 -1.87
C ALA A 187 -0.30 -26.85 -0.83
N ALA A 188 0.91 -27.17 -1.28
CA ALA A 188 2.05 -27.48 -0.40
C ALA A 188 2.46 -26.29 0.47
N LEU A 189 2.57 -25.09 -0.12
CA LEU A 189 2.91 -23.88 0.63
C LEU A 189 1.80 -23.48 1.61
N THR A 190 0.52 -23.68 1.24
CA THR A 190 -0.60 -23.42 2.14
C THR A 190 -0.56 -24.35 3.35
N LEU A 191 -0.30 -25.65 3.12
CA LEU A 191 -0.12 -26.62 4.21
C LEU A 191 1.02 -26.21 5.15
N ALA A 192 2.18 -25.87 4.61
CA ALA A 192 3.33 -25.45 5.42
C ALA A 192 3.03 -24.20 6.26
N LYS A 193 2.36 -23.21 5.66
CA LYS A 193 1.90 -22.00 6.36
C LYS A 193 0.93 -22.35 7.49
N GLU A 194 -0.06 -23.19 7.23
CA GLU A 194 -1.08 -23.59 8.22
C GLU A 194 -0.57 -24.52 9.32
N MET A 195 0.53 -25.23 9.07
CA MET A 195 1.24 -26.05 10.06
C MET A 195 2.27 -25.23 10.88
N GLY A 196 2.46 -23.94 10.57
CA GLY A 196 3.42 -23.09 11.26
C GLY A 196 4.88 -23.46 11.02
N CYS A 197 5.19 -24.07 9.86
CA CYS A 197 6.55 -24.49 9.54
C CYS A 197 7.47 -23.28 9.35
N ALA A 198 8.48 -23.13 10.21
CA ALA A 198 9.46 -22.04 10.11
C ALA A 198 10.47 -22.23 8.96
N ARG A 199 10.78 -23.49 8.61
CA ARG A 199 11.73 -23.85 7.54
C ARG A 199 11.09 -24.91 6.65
N VAL A 200 11.11 -24.67 5.35
CA VAL A 200 10.48 -25.54 4.35
C VAL A 200 11.51 -25.82 3.26
N PHE A 201 11.74 -27.10 2.96
CA PHE A 201 12.59 -27.54 1.85
C PHE A 201 11.71 -28.11 0.74
N ILE A 202 11.82 -27.55 -0.47
CA ILE A 202 11.05 -27.99 -1.64
C ILE A 202 12.01 -28.65 -2.62
N LEU A 203 11.85 -29.94 -2.83
CA LEU A 203 12.63 -30.71 -3.80
C LEU A 203 11.77 -30.99 -5.04
N THR A 204 12.28 -30.63 -6.23
CA THR A 204 11.61 -30.92 -7.51
C THR A 204 12.60 -31.49 -8.50
N HIS A 205 12.23 -32.58 -9.17
CA HIS A 205 12.94 -33.03 -10.36
C HIS A 205 12.43 -32.21 -11.55
N ARG A 206 13.22 -31.27 -12.08
CA ARG A 206 12.96 -30.73 -13.42
C ARG A 206 13.61 -31.70 -14.41
N PRO A 207 12.86 -32.37 -15.29
CA PRO A 207 13.50 -33.00 -16.44
C PRO A 207 14.13 -31.88 -17.28
N ALA A 208 15.43 -31.98 -17.53
CA ALA A 208 16.05 -31.20 -18.60
C ALA A 208 15.38 -31.65 -19.90
N VAL A 209 14.77 -30.71 -20.62
CA VAL A 209 14.36 -30.96 -21.99
C VAL A 209 15.63 -30.84 -22.82
N GLU A 210 16.30 -31.96 -23.07
CA GLU A 210 17.22 -32.02 -24.22
C GLU A 210 16.36 -31.78 -25.46
N GLN A 211 16.67 -30.68 -26.16
CA GLN A 211 16.17 -30.46 -27.51
C GLN A 211 17.10 -31.25 -28.42
N ASP A 212 16.61 -32.37 -28.94
CA ASP A 212 17.17 -32.98 -30.15
C ASP A 212 16.86 -32.10 -31.37
#